data_AF-A0A6L3YYB1-F1
#
_entry.id   AF-A0A6L3YYB1-F1
#
_cell.length_a   1.000
_cell.length_b   1.000
_cell.length_c   1.000
_cell.angle_alpha   90.00
_cell.angle_beta   90.00
_cell.angle_gamma   90.00
#
_symmetry.space_group_name_H-M   'P 1'
#
loop_
_entity.id
_entity.type
_entity.pdbx_description
1 polymer ?
#
loop_
_entity_poly.entity_id
_entity_poly.type
_entity_poly.pdbx_seq_one_letter_code
_entity_poly.pdbx_strand_id
1 'polypeptide(L)' 'MGLGGTDIYSAVCKAVRNGELVEPFRALDVRRVAPGWTYPRYFEFLADHCTDKQSPDVALFVRVAKGRYRLNHEKAG' A
#
# COMPACT_ATOMS: atom_id res chain seq x y z
N MET A 1 16.52 9.47 8.05
CA MET A 1 15.20 10.05 7.73
C MET A 1 14.35 8.96 7.13
N GLY A 2 13.17 8.68 7.68
CA GLY A 2 12.26 7.67 7.12
C GLY A 2 11.56 8.19 5.86
N LEU A 3 11.24 7.29 4.94
CA LEU A 3 10.47 7.58 3.73
C LEU A 3 9.11 8.20 4.10
N GLY A 4 8.67 9.24 3.38
CA GLY A 4 7.33 9.83 3.53
C GLY A 4 6.23 8.90 2.99
N GLY A 5 4.95 9.27 3.22
CA GLY A 5 3.80 8.48 2.75
C GLY A 5 3.80 8.26 1.23
N THR A 6 4.18 9.30 0.48
CA THR A 6 4.33 9.26 -0.98
C THR A 6 5.48 8.37 -1.43
N ASP A 7 6.58 8.34 -0.68
CA ASP A 7 7.75 7.53 -1.00
C ASP A 7 7.48 6.03 -0.80
N ILE A 8 6.78 5.66 0.26
CA ILE A 8 6.36 4.27 0.50
C ILE A 8 5.39 3.80 -0.58
N TYR A 9 4.42 4.64 -0.99
CA TYR A 9 3.51 4.27 -2.08
C TYR A 9 4.26 4.00 -3.39
N SER A 10 5.23 4.86 -3.74
CA SER A 10 6.06 4.69 -4.93
C SER A 10 6.88 3.39 -4.86
N ALA A 11 7.45 3.08 -3.69
CA ALA A 11 8.19 1.83 -3.47
C ALA A 11 7.30 0.59 -3.62
N VAL A 12 6.09 0.61 -3.04
CA VAL A 12 5.10 -0.46 -3.19
C VAL A 12 4.71 -0.65 -4.66
N CYS A 13 4.42 0.45 -5.38
CA CYS A 13 4.12 0.39 -6.81
C CYS A 13 5.24 -0.27 -7.61
N LYS A 14 6.50 0.10 -7.35
CA LYS A 14 7.66 -0.49 -8.03
C LYS A 14 7.81 -1.97 -7.69
N ALA A 15 7.70 -2.33 -6.42
CA ALA A 15 7.82 -3.72 -5.97
C ALA A 15 6.75 -4.63 -6.61
N VAL A 16 5.50 -4.15 -6.75
CA VAL A 16 4.45 -4.89 -7.45
C VAL A 16 4.80 -5.06 -8.94
N ARG A 17 5.21 -3.99 -9.62
CA ARG A 17 5.57 -4.03 -11.06
C ARG A 17 6.75 -4.96 -11.34
N ASN A 18 7.71 -5.02 -10.41
CA ASN A 18 8.89 -5.87 -10.51
C ASN A 18 8.62 -7.33 -10.08
N GLY A 19 7.43 -7.63 -9.54
CA GLY A 19 7.09 -8.96 -9.01
C GLY A 19 7.69 -9.26 -7.62
N GLU A 20 8.28 -8.26 -6.95
CA GLU A 20 8.86 -8.38 -5.60
C GLU A 20 7.78 -8.37 -4.50
N LEU A 21 6.61 -7.78 -4.79
CA LEU A 21 5.44 -7.78 -3.93
C LEU A 21 4.23 -8.36 -4.67
N VAL A 22 3.74 -9.51 -4.20
CA VAL A 22 2.58 -10.18 -4.81
C VAL A 22 1.29 -9.62 -4.23
N GLU A 23 0.35 -9.28 -5.11
CA GLU A 23 -0.99 -8.85 -4.73
C GLU A 23 -1.92 -10.06 -4.54
N PRO A 24 -2.82 -10.05 -3.54
CA PRO A 24 -2.96 -9.04 -2.52
C PRO A 24 -1.91 -9.18 -1.40
N PHE A 25 -1.38 -8.06 -0.93
CA PHE A 25 -0.33 -7.98 0.09
C PHE A 25 -0.84 -7.54 1.47
N ARG A 26 -0.05 -7.83 2.51
CA ARG A 26 -0.26 -7.38 3.89
C ARG A 26 0.72 -6.28 4.29
N ALA A 27 0.44 -5.61 5.40
CA ALA A 27 1.35 -4.62 6.01
C ALA A 27 2.77 -5.16 6.23
N LEU A 28 2.91 -6.44 6.58
CA LEU A 28 4.20 -7.10 6.75
C LEU A 28 4.96 -7.24 5.43
N ASP A 29 4.26 -7.53 4.34
CA ASP A 29 4.86 -7.71 3.02
C ASP A 29 5.35 -6.35 2.48
N VAL A 30 4.56 -5.29 2.69
CA VAL A 30 4.96 -3.90 2.40
C VAL A 30 6.21 -3.51 3.19
N ARG A 31 6.29 -3.85 4.48
CA ARG A 31 7.45 -3.55 5.33
C ARG A 31 8.74 -4.22 4.81
N ARG A 32 8.64 -5.40 4.18
CA ARG A 32 9.81 -6.12 3.63
C ARG A 32 10.41 -5.40 2.43
N VAL A 33 9.56 -4.88 1.54
CA VAL A 33 10.00 -4.20 0.31
C VAL A 33 10.26 -2.69 0.51
N ALA A 34 9.60 -2.09 1.51
CA ALA A 34 9.70 -0.67 1.83
C ALA A 34 9.85 -0.46 3.36
N PRO A 35 11.02 -0.80 3.93
CA PRO A 35 11.29 -0.58 5.35
C PRO A 35 11.44 0.92 5.67
N GLY A 36 11.14 1.31 6.91
CA GLY A 36 11.38 2.68 7.37
C GLY A 36 10.35 3.21 8.37
N TRP A 37 9.24 2.50 8.58
CA TRP A 37 8.23 2.83 9.58
C TRP A 37 8.14 1.80 10.70
N THR A 38 7.50 2.20 11.80
CA THR A 38 7.02 1.26 12.81
C THR A 38 5.93 0.37 12.21
N TYR A 39 5.82 -0.87 12.70
CA TYR A 39 4.88 -1.84 12.15
C TYR A 39 3.41 -1.36 12.15
N PRO A 40 2.89 -0.72 13.22
CA PRO A 40 1.50 -0.20 13.23
C PRO A 40 1.20 0.80 12.11
N ARG A 41 2.18 1.65 11.76
CA ARG A 41 2.01 2.69 10.74
C ARG A 41 1.71 2.12 9.35
N TYR A 42 2.18 0.91 9.04
CA TYR A 42 1.82 0.24 7.78
C TYR A 42 0.35 -0.17 7.74
N PHE A 43 -0.24 -0.57 8.87
CA PHE A 43 -1.67 -0.90 8.94
C PHE A 43 -2.53 0.35 8.78
N GLU A 44 -2.16 1.43 9.48
CA GLU A 44 -2.81 2.73 9.39
C GLU A 44 -2.76 3.23 7.95
N PHE A 45 -1.57 3.26 7.34
CA PHE A 45 -1.41 3.70 5.95
C PHE A 45 -2.27 2.91 4.96
N LEU A 46 -2.27 1.58 5.05
CA LEU A 46 -3.09 0.76 4.14
C LEU A 46 -4.60 0.96 4.39
N ALA A 47 -5.01 1.08 5.66
CA ALA A 47 -6.42 1.25 6.01
C ALA A 47 -6.94 2.68 5.69
N ASP A 48 -6.10 3.69 5.86
CA ASP A 48 -6.45 5.11 5.65
C ASP A 48 -6.51 5.48 4.18
N HIS A 49 -5.71 4.83 3.34
CA HIS A 49 -5.63 5.09 1.91
C HIS A 49 -6.34 4.04 1.04
N CYS A 50 -7.31 3.30 1.59
CA CYS A 50 -8.10 2.33 0.84
C CYS A 50 -9.51 2.82 0.47
N THR A 51 -10.13 2.13 -0.50
CA THR A 51 -11.49 2.40 -0.98
C THR A 51 -12.60 2.29 0.08
N ASP A 52 -12.34 1.68 1.23
CA ASP A 52 -13.30 1.66 2.34
C ASP A 52 -13.43 3.04 3.01
N LYS A 53 -12.40 3.89 2.93
CA LYS A 53 -12.33 5.21 3.59
C LYS A 53 -12.24 6.38 2.63
N GLN A 54 -11.86 6.15 1.38
CA GLN A 54 -11.65 7.17 0.37
C GLN A 54 -12.40 6.80 -0.92
N SER A 55 -12.80 7.80 -1.70
CA SER A 55 -13.36 7.59 -3.03
C SER A 55 -12.39 6.78 -3.92
N PRO A 56 -12.90 5.94 -4.84
CA PRO A 56 -12.07 5.14 -5.76
C PRO A 56 -11.05 5.97 -6.56
N ASP A 57 -11.41 7.19 -6.94
CA ASP A 57 -10.58 8.16 -7.64
C ASP A 57 -9.39 8.71 -6.81
N VAL A 58 -9.46 8.63 -5.48
CA VAL A 58 -8.41 9.11 -4.57
C VAL A 58 -7.64 7.97 -3.90
N ALA A 59 -8.32 6.86 -3.60
CA ALA A 59 -7.77 5.72 -2.89
C ALA A 59 -6.51 5.15 -3.57
N LEU A 60 -5.48 4.88 -2.79
CA LEU A 60 -4.26 4.22 -3.27
C LEU A 60 -4.41 2.70 -3.36
N PHE A 61 -5.25 2.14 -2.50
CA PHE A 61 -5.40 0.70 -2.33
C PHE A 61 -6.86 0.27 -2.40
N VAL A 62 -7.08 -0.97 -2.83
CA VAL A 62 -8.37 -1.65 -2.70
C VAL A 62 -8.23 -2.72 -1.63
N ARG A 63 -9.12 -2.70 -0.63
CA ARG A 63 -9.15 -3.73 0.40
C ARG A 63 -9.92 -4.93 -0.11
N VAL A 64 -9.23 -6.05 -0.29
CA VAL A 64 -9.87 -7.29 -0.79
C VAL A 64 -10.35 -8.19 0.34
N ALA A 65 -9.71 -8.11 1.51
CA ALA A 65 -10.09 -8.82 2.72
C ALA A 65 -9.49 -8.13 3.95
N LYS A 66 -9.86 -8.57 5.16
CA LYS A 66 -9.32 -8.03 6.42
C LYS A 66 -7.78 -8.10 6.42
N GLY A 67 -7.15 -6.92 6.34
CA GLY A 67 -5.69 -6.77 6.35
C GLY A 67 -4.97 -7.15 5.04
N ARG A 68 -5.71 -7.37 3.94
CA ARG A 68 -5.17 -7.66 2.62
C ARG A 68 -5.58 -6.60 1.61
N TYR A 69 -4.62 -6.09 0.87
CA TYR A 69 -4.79 -4.96 -0.03
C TYR A 69 -4.15 -5.24 -1.38
N ARG A 70 -4.62 -4.55 -2.41
CA ARG A 70 -3.98 -4.44 -3.73
C ARG A 70 -3.89 -2.98 -4.12
N LEU A 71 -3.04 -2.65 -5.09
CA LEU A 71 -2.99 -1.35 -5.71
C LEU A 71 -4.34 -1.03 -6.37
N ASN A 72 -4.73 0.23 -6.26
CA ASN A 72 -5.85 0.74 -7.01
C ASN A 72 -5.42 1.13 -8.42
N HIS A 73 -5.72 0.28 -9.40
CA HIS A 73 -5.39 0.54 -10.80
C HIS A 73 -6.22 1.68 -11.42
N GLU A 74 -7.39 2.00 -10.87
CA GLU A 74 -8.24 3.11 -11.35
C GLU A 74 -7.59 4.47 -11.07
N LYS A 75 -6.77 4.54 -10.02
CA LYS A 75 -5.95 5.72 -9.67
C LYS A 75 -4.61 5.77 -10.41
N ALA A 76 -4.23 4.69 -11.08
CA ALA A 76 -2.98 4.59 -11.85
C ALA A 76 -3.16 4.96 -13.34
N GLY A 77 -4.39 5.31 -13.75
CA GLY A 77 -4.74 5.81 -15.09
C GLY A 77 -4.80 7.32 -15.17
#